data_AF-A0A193GIR6-F1
#
_entry.id   AF-A0A193GIR6-F1
#
_cell.length_a   1.000
_cell.length_b   1.000
_cell.length_c   1.000
_cell.angle_alpha   90.00
_cell.angle_beta   90.00
_cell.angle_gamma   90.00
#
_symmetry.space_group_name_H-M   'P 1'
#
loop_
_entity.id
_entity.type
_entity.pdbx_description
1 polymer ?
#
loop_
_entity_poly.entity_id
_entity_poly.type
_entity_poly.pdbx_seq_one_letter_code
_entity_poly.pdbx_strand_id
1 'polypeptide(L)'
;MRFHSGNAVLALSLLVAAPWAHAKDEGGTATKAKVHATAHTASDMTSLYYDDGNTQSCGKTNGVTLPAFYCSGIIIRAAAPGNGYNSWNPSPADEQDGGVSFSYIRKDSKFGSFVAGKSSGFTLYPTTGAYVYRGTDRKYLLKVECAFPLDGWTDHRGAPIGCGKPNNEPDGGAAGQICQQQGITTAQQWMTHYQASTYSNPKLYQCGFDMNLTQSAQPADAFMQMIAAMKLLGNTAFQDHNELRIAVWDKSWNKQLPIQSFFYVGEPNTEGWTNARTDQQAYYAQTGEFVPVIKIKTPASSTDEFSFHFYADDQAVQPPPQ
;
A
#
# COMPACT_ATOMS: atom_id res chain seq x y z
N MET A 1 30.88 -72.59 5.83
CA MET A 1 32.10 -73.32 5.39
C MET A 1 31.76 -74.18 4.18
N ARG A 2 32.70 -74.30 3.23
CA ARG A 2 32.63 -74.84 1.83
C ARG A 2 32.18 -73.79 0.80
N PHE A 3 33.04 -73.13 0.01
CA PHE A 3 34.03 -73.50 -1.04
C PHE A 3 33.44 -74.02 -2.36
N HIS A 4 33.73 -73.28 -3.45
CA HIS A 4 34.16 -73.63 -4.83
C HIS A 4 33.56 -72.61 -5.83
N SER A 5 34.29 -71.63 -6.41
CA SER A 5 35.41 -71.65 -7.39
C SER A 5 34.95 -71.50 -8.85
N GLY A 6 35.53 -70.55 -9.59
CA GLY A 6 35.48 -70.42 -11.07
C GLY A 6 35.49 -68.96 -11.57
N ASN A 7 36.63 -68.26 -11.54
CA ASN A 7 37.53 -67.89 -12.67
C ASN A 7 36.82 -67.28 -13.91
N ALA A 8 36.94 -65.95 -14.15
CA ALA A 8 37.99 -65.22 -14.92
C ALA A 8 37.77 -65.32 -16.45
N VAL A 9 37.79 -64.24 -17.26
CA VAL A 9 38.97 -63.46 -17.68
C VAL A 9 38.52 -62.17 -18.46
N LEU A 10 39.34 -61.10 -18.33
CA LEU A 10 39.66 -59.92 -19.17
C LEU A 10 39.16 -59.88 -20.64
N ALA A 11 39.14 -58.78 -21.41
CA ALA A 11 39.30 -57.32 -21.30
C ALA A 11 39.17 -56.80 -22.76
N LEU A 12 38.66 -55.59 -23.03
CA LEU A 12 39.25 -54.68 -24.02
C LEU A 12 38.54 -53.31 -24.06
N SER A 13 39.34 -52.27 -23.89
CA SER A 13 39.03 -50.86 -24.09
C SER A 13 39.33 -50.42 -25.52
N LEU A 14 38.46 -49.62 -26.15
CA LEU A 14 38.74 -48.87 -27.38
C LEU A 14 38.06 -47.49 -27.32
N LEU A 15 38.90 -46.45 -27.29
CA LEU A 15 38.56 -45.05 -27.57
C LEU A 15 38.43 -44.84 -29.07
N VAL A 16 37.41 -44.10 -29.52
CA VAL A 16 37.43 -43.41 -30.83
C VAL A 16 36.82 -42.02 -30.68
N ALA A 17 37.48 -41.05 -31.32
CA ALA A 17 37.33 -39.61 -31.22
C ALA A 17 36.06 -39.03 -31.87
N ALA A 18 35.70 -37.83 -31.42
CA ALA A 18 34.68 -36.96 -31.99
C ALA A 18 35.11 -36.31 -33.32
N PRO A 19 34.14 -35.88 -34.14
CA PRO A 19 34.27 -34.63 -34.89
C PRO A 19 33.17 -33.61 -34.55
N TRP A 20 33.57 -32.35 -34.58
CA TRP A 20 32.72 -31.17 -34.50
C TRP A 20 31.81 -31.04 -35.73
N ALA A 21 30.55 -30.67 -35.51
CA ALA A 21 29.71 -30.05 -36.52
C ALA A 21 28.97 -28.86 -35.91
N HIS A 22 29.20 -27.68 -36.49
CA HIS A 22 28.47 -26.45 -36.22
C HIS A 22 27.05 -26.53 -36.80
N ALA A 23 26.06 -26.18 -35.99
CA ALA A 23 24.80 -25.64 -36.48
C ALA A 23 24.49 -24.34 -35.71
N LYS A 24 24.47 -23.24 -36.46
CA LYS A 24 24.04 -21.91 -36.04
C LYS A 24 22.54 -21.75 -36.37
N ASP A 25 21.87 -21.02 -35.48
CA ASP A 25 20.79 -20.05 -35.73
C ASP A 25 19.47 -20.52 -36.37
N GLU A 26 18.35 -20.46 -35.63
CA GLU A 26 17.46 -19.29 -35.53
C GLU A 26 16.11 -19.70 -34.90
N GLY A 27 15.49 -18.79 -34.15
CA GLY A 27 14.03 -18.74 -34.02
C GLY A 27 13.46 -19.20 -32.69
N GLY A 28 13.14 -18.22 -31.82
CA GLY A 28 12.26 -18.43 -30.68
C GLY A 28 12.50 -17.45 -29.56
N THR A 29 12.05 -16.21 -29.75
CA THR A 29 11.86 -15.24 -28.68
C THR A 29 11.09 -15.89 -27.53
N ALA A 30 11.80 -16.21 -26.44
CA ALA A 30 11.17 -16.60 -25.20
C ALA A 30 10.33 -15.41 -24.71
N THR A 31 9.01 -15.52 -24.86
CA THR A 31 8.03 -14.67 -24.23
C THR A 31 8.15 -14.85 -22.71
N LYS A 32 9.04 -14.07 -22.09
CA LYS A 32 9.06 -13.86 -20.64
C LYS A 32 7.86 -13.01 -20.26
N ALA A 33 6.71 -13.64 -20.04
CA ALA A 33 5.58 -12.98 -19.37
C ALA A 33 4.69 -14.02 -18.69
N LYS A 34 5.02 -14.31 -17.42
CA LYS A 34 4.14 -14.70 -16.32
C LYS A 34 5.04 -14.95 -15.10
N VAL A 35 5.24 -13.94 -14.26
CA VAL A 35 6.03 -14.05 -13.03
C VAL A 35 5.09 -13.79 -11.84
N HIS A 36 4.83 -14.88 -11.11
CA HIS A 36 4.43 -15.07 -9.72
C HIS A 36 3.84 -13.89 -8.92
N ALA A 37 2.53 -13.95 -8.59
CA ALA A 37 1.84 -12.92 -7.80
C ALA A 37 1.18 -13.42 -6.50
N THR A 38 1.46 -14.65 -6.03
CA THR A 38 0.66 -15.25 -4.95
C THR A 38 1.36 -15.16 -3.59
N ALA A 39 2.46 -15.89 -3.39
CA ALA A 39 3.27 -15.79 -2.15
C ALA A 39 4.15 -14.52 -2.08
N HIS A 40 4.54 -13.97 -3.24
CA HIS A 40 5.42 -12.81 -3.29
C HIS A 40 4.76 -11.55 -2.76
N THR A 41 3.46 -11.34 -2.97
CA THR A 41 2.78 -10.12 -2.50
C THR A 41 2.87 -9.96 -0.98
N ALA A 42 2.62 -11.02 -0.21
CA ALA A 42 2.78 -10.98 1.26
C ALA A 42 4.23 -10.68 1.67
N SER A 43 5.20 -11.26 0.96
CA SER A 43 6.63 -11.02 1.20
C SER A 43 7.04 -9.58 0.82
N ASP A 44 6.54 -9.05 -0.28
CA ASP A 44 6.81 -7.70 -0.76
C ASP A 44 6.20 -6.67 0.20
N MET A 45 4.97 -6.90 0.66
CA MET A 45 4.33 -6.10 1.70
C MET A 45 5.13 -6.14 3.01
N THR A 46 5.64 -7.31 3.39
CA THR A 46 6.53 -7.45 4.55
C THR A 46 7.78 -6.58 4.39
N SER A 47 8.46 -6.65 3.24
CA SER A 47 9.64 -5.82 2.96
C SER A 47 9.34 -4.32 2.93
N LEU A 48 8.21 -3.92 2.34
CA LEU A 48 7.75 -2.53 2.32
C LEU A 48 7.47 -2.01 3.73
N TYR A 49 6.85 -2.83 4.58
CA TYR A 49 6.51 -2.49 5.95
C TYR A 49 7.74 -2.34 6.84
N TYR A 50 8.70 -3.27 6.76
CA TYR A 50 9.84 -3.33 7.69
C TYR A 50 10.92 -2.26 7.46
N ASP A 51 10.81 -1.44 6.41
CA ASP A 51 11.61 -0.22 6.28
C ASP A 51 11.32 0.70 7.46
N ASP A 52 12.31 0.99 8.30
CA ASP A 52 12.18 1.82 9.51
C ASP A 52 12.65 3.25 9.31
N GLY A 53 12.33 3.81 8.14
CA GLY A 53 12.68 5.18 7.78
C GLY A 53 14.03 5.29 7.08
N ASN A 54 14.58 4.21 6.53
CA ASN A 54 15.75 4.30 5.66
C ASN A 54 15.38 4.95 4.33
N THR A 55 14.17 4.71 3.84
CA THR A 55 13.64 5.39 2.65
C THR A 55 12.94 6.69 3.02
N GLN A 56 13.61 7.81 2.75
CA GLN A 56 13.11 9.17 3.00
C GLN A 56 12.44 9.78 1.76
N SER A 57 12.77 9.28 0.56
CA SER A 57 12.17 9.72 -0.70
C SER A 57 12.31 8.66 -1.79
N CYS A 58 11.57 8.84 -2.88
CA CYS A 58 11.49 7.88 -3.99
C CYS A 58 12.04 8.42 -5.31
N GLY A 59 13.12 9.19 -5.22
CA GLY A 59 13.74 9.85 -6.36
C GLY A 59 13.02 11.15 -6.74
N LYS A 60 13.16 11.57 -8.01
CA LYS A 60 12.59 12.83 -8.52
C LYS A 60 11.77 12.61 -9.79
N THR A 61 10.69 13.37 -9.93
CA THR A 61 9.94 13.53 -11.19
C THR A 61 9.72 15.01 -11.45
N ASN A 62 9.96 15.47 -12.68
CA ASN A 62 9.83 16.88 -13.05
C ASN A 62 10.50 17.87 -12.07
N GLY A 63 11.67 17.49 -11.51
CA GLY A 63 12.41 18.29 -10.54
C GLY A 63 11.93 18.19 -9.08
N VAL A 64 10.79 17.56 -8.82
CA VAL A 64 10.19 17.41 -7.48
C VAL A 64 10.60 16.07 -6.86
N THR A 65 11.08 16.11 -5.62
CA THR A 65 11.41 14.92 -4.84
C THR A 65 10.13 14.21 -4.42
N LEU A 66 10.00 12.94 -4.79
CA LEU A 66 8.82 12.14 -4.50
C LEU A 66 8.82 11.67 -3.04
N PRO A 67 7.69 11.82 -2.30
CA PRO A 67 7.51 11.24 -0.98
C PRO A 67 7.77 9.73 -0.91
N ALA A 68 8.19 9.27 0.27
CA ALA A 68 8.55 7.86 0.51
C ALA A 68 7.42 6.86 0.24
N PHE A 69 6.15 7.27 0.35
CA PHE A 69 5.00 6.39 0.06
C PHE A 69 4.91 5.91 -1.39
N TYR A 70 5.69 6.48 -2.31
CA TYR A 70 5.72 6.02 -3.70
C TYR A 70 6.57 4.76 -3.94
N CYS A 71 7.43 4.38 -2.98
CA CYS A 71 8.37 3.25 -3.11
C CYS A 71 8.61 2.44 -1.83
N SER A 72 8.12 2.91 -0.68
CA SER A 72 8.28 2.28 0.64
C SER A 72 7.01 2.41 1.46
N GLY A 73 6.78 1.46 2.37
CA GLY A 73 5.54 1.30 3.12
C GLY A 73 4.36 0.91 2.23
N ILE A 74 3.19 0.80 2.84
CA ILE A 74 1.97 0.31 2.19
C ILE A 74 0.90 1.39 2.33
N ILE A 75 0.38 1.85 1.19
CA ILE A 75 -0.84 2.64 1.13
C ILE A 75 -2.03 1.68 1.16
N ILE A 76 -2.93 1.87 2.12
CA ILE A 76 -4.00 0.93 2.46
C ILE A 76 -5.32 1.66 2.67
N ARG A 77 -6.41 1.18 2.06
CA ARG A 77 -7.76 1.71 2.29
C ARG A 77 -8.64 0.63 2.87
N ALA A 78 -9.19 0.90 4.05
CA ALA A 78 -10.24 0.08 4.61
C ALA A 78 -11.58 0.40 3.92
N ALA A 79 -12.17 -0.60 3.28
CA ALA A 79 -13.40 -0.49 2.51
C ALA A 79 -14.17 -1.82 2.56
N ALA A 80 -15.48 -1.76 2.33
CA ALA A 80 -16.33 -2.92 2.24
C ALA A 80 -17.16 -2.85 0.95
N PRO A 81 -17.43 -4.00 0.32
CA PRO A 81 -18.29 -4.07 -0.85
C PRO A 81 -19.70 -3.65 -0.46
N GLY A 82 -20.35 -2.88 -1.35
CA GLY A 82 -21.74 -2.49 -1.18
C GLY A 82 -22.55 -2.79 -2.44
N ASN A 83 -23.86 -2.55 -2.35
CA ASN A 83 -24.76 -2.82 -3.46
C ASN A 83 -24.49 -1.87 -4.64
N GLY A 84 -24.07 -2.43 -5.77
CA GLY A 84 -23.95 -1.71 -7.04
C GLY A 84 -22.69 -0.85 -7.21
N TYR A 85 -21.68 -0.99 -6.34
CA TYR A 85 -20.39 -0.34 -6.52
C TYR A 85 -19.23 -1.24 -6.04
N ASN A 86 -18.07 -1.04 -6.65
CA ASN A 86 -16.84 -1.73 -6.26
C ASN A 86 -16.16 -1.01 -5.09
N SER A 87 -15.61 -1.73 -4.11
CA SER A 87 -14.91 -1.13 -2.96
C SER A 87 -13.71 -0.26 -3.35
N TRP A 88 -13.12 -0.51 -4.51
CA TRP A 88 -11.99 0.25 -5.06
C TRP A 88 -12.40 1.44 -5.93
N ASN A 89 -13.69 1.75 -6.02
CA ASN A 89 -14.17 2.96 -6.67
C ASN A 89 -14.41 4.07 -5.62
N PRO A 90 -14.23 5.35 -5.98
CA PRO A 90 -14.71 6.45 -5.14
C PRO A 90 -16.20 6.28 -4.83
N SER A 91 -16.56 6.41 -3.56
CA SER A 91 -17.96 6.47 -3.13
C SER A 91 -18.62 7.78 -3.60
N PRO A 92 -19.95 7.90 -3.59
CA PRO A 92 -20.61 9.16 -3.90
C PRO A 92 -20.14 10.33 -3.02
N ALA A 93 -19.78 10.07 -1.76
CA ALA A 93 -19.21 11.08 -0.87
C ALA A 93 -17.80 11.48 -1.29
N ASP A 94 -16.95 10.50 -1.63
CA ASP A 94 -15.60 10.77 -2.15
C ASP A 94 -15.66 11.58 -3.47
N GLU A 95 -16.63 11.29 -4.35
CA GLU A 95 -16.85 12.08 -5.58
C GLU A 95 -17.28 13.51 -5.30
N GLN A 96 -18.08 13.72 -4.26
CA GLN A 96 -18.58 15.04 -3.87
C GLN A 96 -17.47 15.91 -3.28
N ASP A 97 -16.63 15.35 -2.41
CA ASP A 97 -15.52 16.08 -1.80
C ASP A 97 -14.26 16.11 -2.69
N GLY A 98 -14.14 15.16 -3.63
CA GLY A 98 -13.07 15.05 -4.61
C GLY A 98 -11.84 14.26 -4.13
N GLY A 99 -11.91 13.60 -2.98
CA GLY A 99 -10.82 12.79 -2.44
C GLY A 99 -11.27 11.49 -1.81
N VAL A 100 -10.33 10.56 -1.73
CA VAL A 100 -10.51 9.21 -1.21
C VAL A 100 -9.52 9.02 -0.08
N SER A 101 -10.02 8.63 1.10
CA SER A 101 -9.18 8.41 2.29
C SER A 101 -8.46 7.07 2.25
N PHE A 102 -7.17 7.12 2.53
CA PHE A 102 -6.29 5.98 2.73
C PHE A 102 -5.50 6.19 4.02
N SER A 103 -4.92 5.12 4.56
CA SER A 103 -3.86 5.18 5.55
C SER A 103 -2.54 4.74 4.91
N TYR A 104 -1.46 4.98 5.63
CA TYR A 104 -0.12 4.52 5.33
C TYR A 104 0.40 3.69 6.48
N ILE A 105 0.95 2.50 6.19
CA ILE A 105 1.60 1.67 7.20
C ILE A 105 3.06 1.40 6.81
N ARG A 106 3.94 1.62 7.77
CA ARG A 106 5.35 1.28 7.77
C ARG A 106 5.78 1.10 9.24
N LYS A 107 6.89 0.42 9.51
CA LYS A 107 7.35 0.12 10.88
C LYS A 107 7.46 1.36 11.78
N ASP A 108 7.75 2.53 11.21
CA ASP A 108 7.85 3.82 11.90
C ASP A 108 6.54 4.64 11.94
N SER A 109 5.43 4.12 11.41
CA SER A 109 4.12 4.81 11.29
C SER A 109 2.92 3.88 11.56
N LYS A 110 3.12 2.84 12.37
CA LYS A 110 2.09 1.84 12.70
C LYS A 110 0.99 2.37 13.65
N PHE A 111 -0.20 1.80 13.50
CA PHE A 111 -1.39 2.04 14.33
C PHE A 111 -2.17 0.73 14.61
N GLY A 112 -3.05 0.73 15.61
CA GLY A 112 -3.70 -0.49 16.12
C GLY A 112 -4.97 -0.93 15.39
N SER A 113 -5.74 -0.01 14.81
CA SER A 113 -7.02 -0.31 14.16
C SER A 113 -7.36 0.62 13.01
N PHE A 114 -8.06 0.11 12.00
CA PHE A 114 -8.58 0.93 10.90
C PHE A 114 -9.83 1.71 11.30
N VAL A 115 -10.15 2.75 10.51
CA VAL A 115 -11.32 3.61 10.68
C VAL A 115 -12.60 2.81 10.93
N ALA A 116 -13.36 3.22 11.95
CA ALA A 116 -14.63 2.62 12.36
C ALA A 116 -14.59 1.08 12.56
N GLY A 117 -13.42 0.51 12.87
CA GLY A 117 -13.27 -0.94 13.05
C GLY A 117 -13.41 -1.76 11.78
N LYS A 118 -13.29 -1.14 10.59
CA LYS A 118 -13.36 -1.85 9.31
C LYS A 118 -12.30 -2.95 9.24
N SER A 119 -12.71 -4.10 8.73
CA SER A 119 -11.91 -5.33 8.72
C SER A 119 -11.57 -5.84 7.31
N SER A 120 -11.76 -5.02 6.28
CA SER A 120 -11.45 -5.37 4.89
C SER A 120 -11.06 -4.14 4.08
N GLY A 121 -10.52 -4.35 2.89
CA GLY A 121 -10.25 -3.31 1.92
C GLY A 121 -9.22 -3.71 0.89
N PHE A 122 -8.41 -2.75 0.43
CA PHE A 122 -7.34 -3.01 -0.54
C PHE A 122 -6.07 -2.19 -0.27
N THR A 123 -4.96 -2.68 -0.80
CA THR A 123 -3.65 -2.00 -0.79
C THR A 123 -3.23 -1.61 -2.18
N LEU A 124 -2.31 -0.65 -2.27
CA LEU A 124 -1.77 -0.19 -3.54
C LEU A 124 -0.31 -0.62 -3.73
N TYR A 125 0.03 -0.98 -4.97
CA TYR A 125 1.41 -1.13 -5.39
C TYR A 125 2.12 0.21 -5.26
N PRO A 126 3.37 0.21 -4.78
CA PRO A 126 4.28 1.32 -5.04
C PRO A 126 4.37 1.58 -6.55
N THR A 127 4.51 2.84 -6.94
CA THR A 127 4.63 3.24 -8.34
C THR A 127 6.08 3.46 -8.77
N THR A 128 7.01 3.48 -7.81
CA THR A 128 8.46 3.47 -8.04
C THR A 128 9.14 2.48 -7.08
N GLY A 129 10.44 2.20 -7.27
CA GLY A 129 11.19 1.29 -6.42
C GLY A 129 11.12 -0.19 -6.85
N ALA A 130 11.47 -1.09 -5.94
CA ALA A 130 11.69 -2.51 -6.25
C ALA A 130 10.40 -3.35 -6.36
N TYR A 131 9.34 -2.91 -5.67
CA TYR A 131 8.09 -3.66 -5.45
C TYR A 131 6.91 -3.12 -6.29
N VAL A 132 7.23 -2.48 -7.43
CA VAL A 132 6.21 -1.98 -8.37
C VAL A 132 5.47 -3.12 -9.07
N TYR A 133 4.28 -2.84 -9.60
CA TYR A 133 3.58 -3.76 -10.50
C TYR A 133 4.46 -4.14 -11.71
N ARG A 134 4.63 -5.44 -11.97
CA ARG A 134 5.47 -5.99 -13.05
C ARG A 134 4.67 -6.60 -14.21
N GLY A 135 3.36 -6.47 -14.21
CA GLY A 135 2.52 -6.92 -15.32
C GLY A 135 2.54 -5.93 -16.49
N THR A 136 1.74 -6.22 -17.52
CA THR A 136 1.70 -5.45 -18.76
C THR A 136 0.79 -4.23 -18.68
N ASP A 137 -0.17 -4.22 -17.76
CA ASP A 137 -1.12 -3.13 -17.60
C ASP A 137 -0.45 -1.89 -17.05
N ARG A 138 -0.79 -0.74 -17.62
CA ARG A 138 -0.32 0.55 -17.13
C ARG A 138 -1.06 0.89 -15.83
N LYS A 139 -0.32 0.94 -14.72
CA LYS A 139 -0.84 1.46 -13.45
C LYS A 139 -0.57 2.97 -13.34
N TYR A 140 -1.54 3.72 -12.86
CA TYR A 140 -1.43 5.18 -12.74
C TYR A 140 -0.90 5.63 -11.38
N LEU A 141 -0.18 6.75 -11.42
CA LEU A 141 0.28 7.45 -10.23
C LEU A 141 -0.91 8.15 -9.57
N LEU A 142 -1.27 7.72 -8.37
CA LEU A 142 -2.28 8.41 -7.58
C LEU A 142 -1.72 9.70 -6.98
N LYS A 143 -2.57 10.73 -6.95
CA LYS A 143 -2.22 12.07 -6.44
C LYS A 143 -2.62 12.16 -4.98
N VAL A 144 -1.64 12.03 -4.09
CA VAL A 144 -1.84 12.36 -2.67
C VAL A 144 -1.77 13.87 -2.55
N GLU A 145 -2.83 14.51 -2.07
CA GLU A 145 -2.89 15.97 -1.94
C GLU A 145 -2.49 16.43 -0.53
N CYS A 146 -2.83 15.67 0.50
CA CYS A 146 -2.37 15.93 1.86
C CYS A 146 -2.26 14.67 2.72
N ALA A 147 -1.54 14.78 3.83
CA ALA A 147 -1.37 13.73 4.82
C ALA A 147 -1.50 14.27 6.26
N PHE A 148 -2.22 13.53 7.11
CA PHE A 148 -2.46 13.84 8.52
C PHE A 148 -1.83 12.77 9.42
N PRO A 149 -1.16 13.14 10.53
CA PRO A 149 -0.62 12.18 11.50
C PRO A 149 -1.69 11.38 12.26
N LEU A 150 -2.91 11.92 12.34
CA LEU A 150 -4.10 11.30 12.93
C LEU A 150 -5.24 11.32 11.90
N ASP A 151 -6.39 10.75 12.26
CA ASP A 151 -7.64 10.90 11.51
C ASP A 151 -7.91 12.38 11.27
N GLY A 152 -7.98 12.76 9.99
CA GLY A 152 -8.09 14.13 9.56
C GLY A 152 -9.49 14.69 9.78
N TRP A 153 -10.54 13.88 9.92
CA TRP A 153 -11.94 14.33 9.83
C TRP A 153 -12.21 15.04 8.50
N THR A 154 -11.76 14.44 7.40
CA THR A 154 -11.71 15.11 6.09
C THR A 154 -13.07 15.36 5.46
N ASP A 155 -14.10 14.63 5.89
CA ASP A 155 -15.51 14.86 5.56
C ASP A 155 -16.09 16.13 6.22
N HIS A 156 -15.42 16.64 7.26
CA HIS A 156 -15.74 17.91 7.93
C HIS A 156 -14.84 19.07 7.48
N ARG A 157 -14.08 18.92 6.39
CA ARG A 157 -13.14 19.91 5.87
C ARG A 157 -13.51 20.44 4.50
N GLY A 158 -13.05 21.64 4.20
CA GLY A 158 -13.23 22.29 2.91
C GLY A 158 -12.23 21.84 1.85
N ALA A 159 -12.31 22.51 0.71
CA ALA A 159 -11.42 22.32 -0.43
C ALA A 159 -9.94 22.69 -0.13
N PRO A 160 -8.98 22.08 -0.84
CA PRO A 160 -9.20 21.01 -1.82
C PRO A 160 -9.36 19.66 -1.13
N ILE A 161 -10.40 18.91 -1.50
CA ILE A 161 -10.56 17.48 -1.22
C ILE A 161 -10.46 17.03 0.24
N GLY A 162 -10.84 17.89 1.19
CA GLY A 162 -10.74 17.62 2.62
C GLY A 162 -9.37 17.94 3.23
N CYS A 163 -8.47 18.55 2.46
CA CYS A 163 -7.16 19.04 2.95
C CYS A 163 -7.21 20.46 3.51
N GLY A 164 -8.32 21.17 3.30
CA GLY A 164 -8.49 22.54 3.75
C GLY A 164 -8.92 22.65 5.22
N LYS A 165 -9.28 23.87 5.60
CA LYS A 165 -9.84 24.17 6.92
C LYS A 165 -11.07 23.31 7.28
N PRO A 166 -11.25 22.99 8.56
CA PRO A 166 -12.49 22.42 9.08
C PRO A 166 -13.66 23.41 8.97
N ASN A 167 -14.86 22.86 8.83
CA ASN A 167 -16.11 23.60 8.76
C ASN A 167 -16.64 23.94 10.17
N ASN A 168 -17.21 25.14 10.35
CA ASN A 168 -17.92 25.56 11.57
C ASN A 168 -17.07 25.62 12.87
N GLU A 169 -15.79 25.96 12.77
CA GLU A 169 -14.88 26.06 13.93
C GLU A 169 -14.63 27.51 14.42
N PRO A 170 -14.19 27.74 15.69
CA PRO A 170 -14.12 29.05 16.35
C PRO A 170 -13.36 30.19 15.64
N ASP A 171 -12.36 29.89 14.81
CA ASP A 171 -11.58 30.88 14.04
C ASP A 171 -11.93 30.87 12.53
N GLY A 172 -13.09 30.29 12.21
CA GLY A 172 -13.48 29.99 10.84
C GLY A 172 -12.67 28.85 10.21
N GLY A 173 -11.99 28.03 11.01
CA GLY A 173 -11.16 26.90 10.62
C GLY A 173 -9.71 27.26 10.22
N ALA A 174 -9.26 28.48 10.46
CA ALA A 174 -7.94 28.95 10.02
C ALA A 174 -6.79 28.08 10.55
N ALA A 175 -6.84 27.65 11.80
CA ALA A 175 -5.85 26.78 12.43
C ALA A 175 -5.77 25.38 11.81
N GLY A 176 -6.84 24.88 11.19
CA GLY A 176 -6.88 23.55 10.57
C GLY A 176 -6.51 23.53 9.09
N GLN A 177 -6.07 24.65 8.51
CA GLN A 177 -5.62 24.72 7.11
C GLN A 177 -4.37 23.87 6.84
N ILE A 178 -3.93 23.79 5.58
CA ILE A 178 -2.67 23.13 5.21
C ILE A 178 -1.50 23.66 6.05
N CYS A 179 -0.67 22.76 6.59
CA CYS A 179 0.40 23.11 7.55
C CYS A 179 1.36 24.17 6.99
N GLN A 180 1.81 24.01 5.75
CA GLN A 180 2.77 24.90 5.10
C GLN A 180 2.21 26.32 4.92
N GLN A 181 0.89 26.47 4.75
CA GLN A 181 0.24 27.79 4.67
C GLN A 181 0.23 28.54 6.00
N GLN A 182 0.42 27.80 7.09
CA GLN A 182 0.51 28.33 8.46
C GLN A 182 1.96 28.47 8.95
N GLY A 183 2.95 28.20 8.08
CA GLY A 183 4.36 28.17 8.48
C GLY A 183 4.74 26.95 9.34
N ILE A 184 3.88 25.93 9.41
CA ILE A 184 4.15 24.67 10.09
C ILE A 184 4.79 23.74 9.07
N THR A 185 6.09 23.50 9.23
CA THR A 185 6.87 22.65 8.32
C THR A 185 7.60 21.52 9.04
N THR A 186 7.51 21.43 10.36
CA THR A 186 8.18 20.40 11.16
C THR A 186 7.21 19.68 12.08
N ALA A 187 7.55 18.44 12.44
CA ALA A 187 6.80 17.66 13.41
C ALA A 187 6.67 18.36 14.77
N GLN A 188 7.71 19.06 15.22
CA GLN A 188 7.68 19.78 16.50
C GLN A 188 6.74 20.97 16.46
N GLN A 189 6.73 21.74 15.36
CA GLN A 189 5.76 22.82 15.17
C GLN A 189 4.34 22.27 15.10
N TRP A 190 4.13 21.16 14.39
CA TRP A 190 2.83 20.50 14.32
C TRP A 190 2.35 20.07 15.71
N MET A 191 3.23 19.48 16.53
CA MET A 191 2.89 19.06 17.90
C MET A 191 2.52 20.25 18.79
N THR A 192 3.32 21.33 18.76
CA THR A 192 3.02 22.57 19.48
C THR A 192 1.68 23.15 19.04
N HIS A 193 1.39 23.15 17.75
CA HIS A 193 0.11 23.59 17.19
C HIS A 193 -1.03 22.71 17.73
N TYR A 194 -0.97 21.40 17.51
CA TYR A 194 -2.02 20.46 17.92
C TYR A 194 -2.35 20.55 19.42
N GLN A 195 -1.33 20.69 20.27
CA GLN A 195 -1.50 20.84 21.72
C GLN A 195 -2.12 22.17 22.16
N ALA A 196 -2.04 23.21 21.32
CA ALA A 196 -2.67 24.49 21.58
C ALA A 196 -4.17 24.52 21.20
N SER A 197 -4.72 23.38 20.75
CA SER A 197 -6.11 23.30 20.33
C SER A 197 -7.08 23.73 21.44
N THR A 198 -8.01 24.60 21.06
CA THR A 198 -9.17 24.99 21.88
C THR A 198 -10.47 24.41 21.33
N TYR A 199 -10.39 23.55 20.31
CA TYR A 199 -11.55 22.98 19.66
C TYR A 199 -12.14 21.87 20.51
N SER A 200 -13.45 21.65 20.37
CA SER A 200 -14.13 20.53 21.03
C SER A 200 -13.56 19.18 20.59
N ASN A 201 -13.18 19.07 19.31
CA ASN A 201 -12.40 17.97 18.77
C ASN A 201 -11.05 18.49 18.27
N PRO A 202 -9.93 18.20 18.95
CA PRO A 202 -8.61 18.67 18.55
C PRO A 202 -8.16 18.13 17.19
N LYS A 203 -8.74 17.03 16.69
CA LYS A 203 -8.44 16.52 15.33
C LYS A 203 -8.88 17.46 14.22
N LEU A 204 -9.87 18.33 14.44
CA LEU A 204 -10.23 19.37 13.48
C LEU A 204 -9.24 20.54 13.51
N TYR A 205 -8.56 20.77 14.64
CA TYR A 205 -7.54 21.82 14.80
C TYR A 205 -6.23 21.46 14.10
N GLN A 206 -5.93 20.16 13.94
CA GLN A 206 -4.71 19.73 13.28
C GLN A 206 -4.66 20.22 11.82
N CYS A 207 -3.46 20.57 11.37
CA CYS A 207 -3.18 20.85 9.97
C CYS A 207 -2.76 19.56 9.24
N GLY A 208 -3.07 19.48 7.95
CA GLY A 208 -2.57 18.43 7.05
C GLY A 208 -1.31 18.91 6.32
N PHE A 209 -0.30 18.03 6.19
CA PHE A 209 0.91 18.34 5.43
C PHE A 209 0.63 18.29 3.93
N ASP A 210 1.10 19.29 3.18
CA ASP A 210 0.92 19.41 1.73
C ASP A 210 1.76 18.38 0.94
N MET A 211 1.09 17.45 0.28
CA MET A 211 1.68 16.40 -0.56
C MET A 211 1.61 16.73 -2.05
N ASN A 212 0.95 17.82 -2.44
CA ASN A 212 0.71 18.15 -3.83
C ASN A 212 2.03 18.37 -4.58
N LEU A 213 2.32 17.49 -5.55
CA LEU A 213 3.60 17.52 -6.28
C LEU A 213 3.79 18.75 -7.19
N THR A 214 2.74 19.53 -7.44
CA THR A 214 2.80 20.72 -8.31
C THR A 214 2.84 22.03 -7.54
N GLN A 215 2.36 22.04 -6.31
CA GLN A 215 2.20 23.24 -5.48
C GLN A 215 3.11 23.22 -4.25
N SER A 216 3.36 22.05 -3.68
CA SER A 216 4.21 21.89 -2.50
C SER A 216 5.67 22.09 -2.88
N ALA A 217 6.39 22.88 -2.07
CA ALA A 217 7.80 23.14 -2.28
C ALA A 217 8.67 21.90 -1.97
N GLN A 218 8.27 21.07 -0.99
CA GLN A 218 9.04 19.93 -0.48
C GLN A 218 8.12 18.80 0.02
N PRO A 219 7.32 18.15 -0.86
CA PRO A 219 6.34 17.15 -0.43
C PRO A 219 7.00 15.93 0.24
N ALA A 220 8.22 15.55 -0.18
CA ALA A 220 8.93 14.44 0.45
C ALA A 220 9.34 14.73 1.91
N ASP A 221 9.87 15.92 2.18
CA ASP A 221 10.18 16.33 3.56
C ASP A 221 8.89 16.44 4.39
N ALA A 222 7.86 17.08 3.84
CA ALA A 222 6.55 17.18 4.49
C ALA A 222 5.99 15.82 4.92
N PHE A 223 6.12 14.79 4.07
CA PHE A 223 5.68 13.44 4.41
C PHE A 223 6.47 12.85 5.57
N MET A 224 7.79 13.06 5.60
CA MET A 224 8.62 12.60 6.70
C MET A 224 8.34 13.36 8.01
N GLN A 225 7.94 14.63 7.93
CA GLN A 225 7.48 15.40 9.08
C GLN A 225 6.12 14.92 9.60
N MET A 226 5.23 14.43 8.74
CA MET A 226 4.01 13.74 9.14
C MET A 226 4.32 12.47 9.96
N ILE A 227 5.23 11.61 9.46
CA ILE A 227 5.68 10.40 10.19
C ILE A 227 6.36 10.78 11.52
N ALA A 228 7.21 11.80 11.52
CA ALA A 228 7.84 12.28 12.74
C ALA A 228 6.83 12.84 13.76
N ALA A 229 5.74 13.48 13.31
CA ALA A 229 4.66 13.92 14.18
C ALA A 229 3.91 12.72 14.81
N MET A 230 3.67 11.65 14.06
CA MET A 230 3.15 10.39 14.63
C MET A 230 4.06 9.85 15.74
N LYS A 231 5.38 9.89 15.53
CA LYS A 231 6.35 9.47 16.55
C LYS A 231 6.30 10.33 17.81
N LEU A 232 6.14 11.65 17.68
CA LEU A 232 5.98 12.56 18.82
C LEU A 232 4.67 12.32 19.57
N LEU A 233 3.58 11.99 18.86
CA LEU A 233 2.28 11.65 19.44
C LEU A 233 2.32 10.33 20.23
N GLY A 234 3.20 9.40 19.87
CA GLY A 234 3.38 8.12 20.56
C GLY A 234 2.08 7.32 20.61
N ASN A 235 1.61 7.02 21.83
CA ASN A 235 0.40 6.20 22.03
C ASN A 235 -0.86 6.85 21.43
N THR A 236 -0.95 8.18 21.35
CA THR A 236 -2.08 8.87 20.73
C THR A 236 -2.20 8.51 19.25
N ALA A 237 -1.08 8.47 18.51
CA ALA A 237 -1.09 8.06 17.11
C ALA A 237 -1.40 6.56 16.95
N PHE A 238 -0.92 5.73 17.89
CA PHE A 238 -1.19 4.28 17.85
C PHE A 238 -2.66 3.93 18.08
N GLN A 239 -3.36 4.69 18.93
CA GLN A 239 -4.79 4.51 19.24
C GLN A 239 -5.74 5.15 18.21
N ASP A 240 -5.20 5.87 17.24
CA ASP A 240 -5.94 6.39 16.09
C ASP A 240 -5.37 5.77 14.80
N HIS A 241 -5.44 6.46 13.67
CA HIS A 241 -4.82 6.09 12.40
C HIS A 241 -4.35 7.35 11.70
N ASN A 242 -3.32 7.26 10.84
CA ASN A 242 -3.01 8.37 9.94
C ASN A 242 -3.96 8.38 8.74
N GLU A 243 -4.00 9.52 8.05
CA GLU A 243 -4.86 9.68 6.87
C GLU A 243 -4.12 10.37 5.73
N LEU A 244 -4.13 9.73 4.56
CA LEU A 244 -3.77 10.30 3.27
C LEU A 244 -5.05 10.62 2.50
N ARG A 245 -5.11 11.81 1.92
CA ARG A 245 -6.18 12.19 0.97
C ARG A 245 -5.67 12.09 -0.45
N ILE A 246 -6.21 11.12 -1.17
CA ILE A 246 -5.86 10.84 -2.57
C ILE A 246 -6.97 11.41 -3.46
N ALA A 247 -6.63 12.20 -4.47
CA ALA A 247 -7.63 12.72 -5.41
C ALA A 247 -8.42 11.57 -6.06
N VAL A 248 -9.73 11.78 -6.28
CA VAL A 248 -10.58 10.81 -6.97
C VAL A 248 -10.05 10.46 -8.35
N TRP A 249 -10.31 9.22 -8.74
CA TRP A 249 -10.05 8.70 -10.08
C TRP A 249 -11.35 8.37 -10.80
N ASP A 250 -11.24 8.17 -12.11
CA ASP A 250 -12.37 7.72 -12.91
C ASP A 250 -12.77 6.30 -12.50
N LYS A 251 -14.05 6.06 -12.22
CA LYS A 251 -14.60 4.75 -11.82
C LYS A 251 -14.39 3.65 -12.87
N SER A 252 -14.05 4.01 -14.11
CA SER A 252 -13.66 3.07 -15.16
C SER A 252 -12.23 2.54 -15.02
N TRP A 253 -11.41 3.11 -14.11
CA TRP A 253 -10.05 2.64 -13.82
C TRP A 253 -10.07 1.34 -13.03
N ASN A 254 -10.41 0.25 -13.69
CA ASN A 254 -10.29 -1.08 -13.10
C ASN A 254 -8.83 -1.51 -13.12
N LYS A 255 -8.25 -1.67 -14.32
CA LYS A 255 -6.85 -2.14 -14.48
C LYS A 255 -5.81 -1.05 -14.22
N GLN A 256 -6.21 0.21 -14.26
CA GLN A 256 -5.28 1.33 -14.12
C GLN A 256 -5.02 1.70 -12.66
N LEU A 257 -5.94 1.37 -11.75
CA LEU A 257 -5.70 1.52 -10.33
C LEU A 257 -4.61 0.52 -9.90
N PRO A 258 -3.55 0.95 -9.18
CA PRO A 258 -2.44 0.08 -8.79
C PRO A 258 -2.84 -0.85 -7.62
N ILE A 259 -3.97 -1.57 -7.67
CA ILE A 259 -4.34 -2.49 -6.59
C ILE A 259 -3.28 -3.60 -6.48
N GLN A 260 -2.68 -3.75 -5.29
CA GLN A 260 -1.71 -4.79 -4.97
C GLN A 260 -2.37 -6.00 -4.33
N SER A 261 -3.30 -5.79 -3.42
CA SER A 261 -4.04 -6.85 -2.75
C SER A 261 -5.41 -6.37 -2.31
N PHE A 262 -6.35 -7.30 -2.20
CA PHE A 262 -7.45 -7.16 -1.27
C PHE A 262 -7.00 -7.70 0.08
N PHE A 263 -7.52 -7.17 1.17
CA PHE A 263 -7.14 -7.62 2.50
C PHE A 263 -8.33 -7.82 3.41
N TYR A 264 -8.12 -8.64 4.44
CA TYR A 264 -8.98 -8.70 5.59
C TYR A 264 -8.18 -8.74 6.89
N VAL A 265 -8.83 -8.34 7.98
CA VAL A 265 -8.37 -8.48 9.38
C VAL A 265 -9.36 -9.39 10.10
N GLY A 266 -8.85 -10.22 11.01
CA GLY A 266 -9.66 -11.18 11.77
C GLY A 266 -9.51 -12.61 11.25
N GLU A 267 -10.54 -13.42 11.46
CA GLU A 267 -10.51 -14.87 11.15
C GLU A 267 -11.28 -15.22 9.88
N PRO A 268 -10.98 -16.36 9.25
CA PRO A 268 -11.78 -16.88 8.13
C PRO A 268 -13.27 -16.99 8.47
N ASN A 269 -14.13 -16.84 7.47
CA ASN A 269 -15.60 -16.83 7.60
C ASN A 269 -16.20 -15.67 8.44
N THR A 270 -15.41 -14.63 8.71
CA THR A 270 -15.93 -13.36 9.26
C THR A 270 -16.31 -12.39 8.15
N GLU A 271 -16.93 -11.25 8.52
CA GLU A 271 -17.31 -10.19 7.57
C GLU A 271 -16.12 -9.72 6.72
N GLY A 272 -14.97 -9.40 7.35
CA GLY A 272 -13.79 -8.94 6.64
C GLY A 272 -13.30 -9.94 5.58
N TRP A 273 -13.23 -11.22 5.96
CA TRP A 273 -12.84 -12.31 5.06
C TRP A 273 -13.82 -12.44 3.88
N THR A 274 -15.11 -12.38 4.17
CA THR A 274 -16.17 -12.45 3.14
C THR A 274 -16.06 -11.28 2.16
N ASN A 275 -15.90 -10.07 2.68
CA ASN A 275 -15.78 -8.85 1.90
C ASN A 275 -14.56 -8.87 0.95
N ALA A 276 -13.39 -9.25 1.46
CA ALA A 276 -12.17 -9.33 0.65
C ALA A 276 -12.29 -10.34 -0.51
N ARG A 277 -12.96 -11.46 -0.26
CA ARG A 277 -13.26 -12.49 -1.27
C ARG A 277 -14.24 -12.00 -2.31
N THR A 278 -15.30 -11.30 -1.89
CA THR A 278 -16.26 -10.68 -2.79
C THR A 278 -15.59 -9.67 -3.71
N ASP A 279 -14.73 -8.80 -3.16
CA ASP A 279 -13.97 -7.84 -3.96
C ASP A 279 -13.02 -8.54 -4.95
N GLN A 280 -12.29 -9.58 -4.51
CA GLN A 280 -11.44 -10.36 -5.39
C GLN A 280 -12.21 -10.98 -6.56
N GLN A 281 -13.37 -11.61 -6.30
CA GLN A 281 -14.20 -12.20 -7.34
C GLN A 281 -14.72 -11.14 -8.31
N ALA A 282 -15.21 -10.02 -7.79
CA ALA A 282 -15.74 -8.93 -8.60
C ALA A 282 -14.64 -8.32 -9.49
N TYR A 283 -13.45 -8.08 -8.94
CA TYR A 283 -12.32 -7.54 -9.69
C TYR A 283 -11.87 -8.51 -10.79
N TYR A 284 -11.73 -9.80 -10.47
CA TYR A 284 -11.35 -10.81 -11.45
C TYR A 284 -12.39 -10.94 -12.57
N ALA A 285 -13.68 -10.94 -12.24
CA ALA A 285 -14.76 -11.01 -13.25
C ALA A 285 -14.74 -9.81 -14.20
N GLN A 286 -14.36 -8.62 -13.72
CA GLN A 286 -14.31 -7.39 -14.52
C GLN A 286 -13.01 -7.24 -15.34
N THR A 287 -11.90 -7.81 -14.87
CA THR A 287 -10.57 -7.51 -15.43
C THR A 287 -9.82 -8.72 -15.97
N GLY A 288 -10.14 -9.92 -15.50
CA GLY A 288 -9.34 -11.14 -15.67
C GLY A 288 -8.00 -11.13 -14.91
N GLU A 289 -7.71 -10.08 -14.12
CA GLU A 289 -6.49 -9.98 -13.32
C GLU A 289 -6.67 -10.65 -11.96
N PHE A 290 -5.76 -11.55 -11.61
CA PHE A 290 -5.69 -12.11 -10.27
C PHE A 290 -5.01 -11.10 -9.32
N VAL A 291 -5.75 -10.64 -8.32
CA VAL A 291 -5.25 -9.85 -7.19
C VAL A 291 -5.44 -10.70 -5.92
N PRO A 292 -4.38 -10.96 -5.12
CA PRO A 292 -4.49 -11.84 -3.96
C PRO A 292 -5.30 -11.21 -2.82
N VAL A 293 -5.97 -12.07 -2.06
CA VAL A 293 -6.48 -11.75 -0.71
C VAL A 293 -5.36 -12.01 0.30
N ILE A 294 -5.03 -11.01 1.12
CA ILE A 294 -4.00 -11.06 2.15
C ILE A 294 -4.63 -10.92 3.54
N LYS A 295 -4.37 -11.87 4.44
CA LYS A 295 -4.70 -11.73 5.87
C LYS A 295 -3.72 -10.74 6.48
N ILE A 296 -4.22 -9.65 7.04
CA ILE A 296 -3.45 -8.68 7.82
C ILE A 296 -3.72 -8.92 9.30
N LYS A 297 -2.65 -9.11 10.07
CA LYS A 297 -2.72 -9.02 11.54
C LYS A 297 -2.26 -7.61 11.94
N THR A 298 -3.14 -6.87 12.62
CA THR A 298 -2.80 -5.57 13.19
C THR A 298 -2.00 -5.74 14.50
N PRO A 299 -1.13 -4.78 14.84
CA PRO A 299 -0.42 -4.79 16.11
C PRO A 299 -1.40 -4.56 17.26
N ALA A 300 -1.33 -5.39 18.31
CA ALA A 300 -2.17 -5.22 19.51
C ALA A 300 -1.62 -4.13 20.45
N SER A 301 -0.33 -3.83 20.35
CA SER A 301 0.38 -2.81 21.10
C SER A 301 1.45 -2.13 20.23
N SER A 302 1.98 -0.99 20.69
CA SER A 302 3.04 -0.26 19.98
C SER A 302 4.36 -1.03 19.86
N THR A 303 4.54 -2.12 20.61
CA THR A 303 5.70 -3.03 20.49
C THR A 303 5.47 -4.17 19.51
N ASP A 304 4.22 -4.42 19.09
CA ASP A 304 3.89 -5.43 18.08
C ASP A 304 4.01 -4.86 16.66
N GLU A 305 4.03 -5.75 15.67
CA GLU A 305 4.17 -5.39 14.26
C GLU A 305 2.98 -5.89 13.44
N PHE A 306 2.69 -5.20 12.33
CA PHE A 306 1.83 -5.75 11.30
C PHE A 306 2.47 -7.01 10.69
N SER A 307 1.64 -7.96 10.28
CA SER A 307 2.09 -9.09 9.45
C SER A 307 1.07 -9.41 8.36
N PHE A 308 1.60 -9.92 7.24
CA PHE A 308 0.88 -10.11 5.99
C PHE A 308 0.99 -11.56 5.57
N HIS A 309 -0.14 -12.23 5.37
CA HIS A 309 -0.15 -13.67 5.11
C HIS A 309 -1.00 -13.97 3.88
N PHE A 310 -0.42 -14.74 2.96
CA PHE A 310 -1.16 -15.33 1.86
C PHE A 310 -1.55 -16.76 2.24
N TYR A 311 -2.85 -17.05 2.18
CA TYR A 311 -3.37 -18.41 2.30
C TYR A 311 -4.15 -18.77 1.04
N ALA A 312 -3.88 -19.94 0.48
CA ALA A 312 -4.58 -20.42 -0.72
C ALA A 312 -6.09 -20.57 -0.47
N ASP A 313 -6.47 -21.01 0.72
CA ASP A 313 -7.88 -21.21 1.11
C ASP A 313 -8.65 -19.89 1.28
N ASP A 314 -7.95 -18.78 1.49
CA ASP A 314 -8.56 -17.45 1.56
C ASP A 314 -8.95 -16.91 0.19
N GLN A 315 -8.43 -17.49 -0.90
CA GLN A 315 -8.70 -17.02 -2.24
C GLN A 315 -10.06 -17.53 -2.73
N ALA A 316 -10.84 -16.62 -3.30
CA ALA A 316 -12.12 -16.88 -3.93
C ALA A 316 -12.00 -17.10 -5.44
N VAL A 317 -10.83 -16.79 -6.01
CA VAL A 317 -10.40 -17.08 -7.38
C VAL A 317 -9.17 -17.98 -7.32
N GLN A 318 -9.07 -18.95 -8.22
CA GLN A 318 -7.92 -19.86 -8.25
C GLN A 318 -6.62 -19.08 -8.52
N PRO A 319 -5.59 -19.24 -7.67
CA PRO A 319 -4.30 -18.61 -7.90
C PRO A 319 -3.69 -19.09 -9.23
N PRO A 320 -3.01 -18.21 -10.00
CA PRO A 320 -2.27 -18.64 -11.17
C PRO A 320 -1.18 -19.65 -10.76
N PRO A 321 -0.81 -20.60 -11.64
CA PRO A 321 0.30 -21.50 -11.41
C PRO A 321 1.56 -20.70 -11.04
N GLN A 322 2.34 -21.22 -10.10
CA GLN A 322 3.69 -20.71 -9.83
C GLN A 322 4.60 -21.13 -10.96
#